data_AF-A0A0T6ANP1-F1
#
_entry.id   AF-A0A0T6ANP1-F1
#
_cell.length_a   1.000
_cell.length_b   1.000
_cell.length_c   1.000
_cell.angle_alpha   90.00
_cell.angle_beta   90.00
_cell.angle_gamma   90.00
#
_symmetry.space_group_name_H-M   'P 1'
#
loop_
_entity.id
_entity.type
_entity.pdbx_description
1 polymer ?
#
loop_
_entity_poly.entity_id
_entity_poly.type
_entity_poly.pdbx_seq_one_letter_code
_entity_poly.pdbx_strand_id
1 'polypeptide(L)'
;MQKLPPDCILIAVNYHAFHICEPKYIVYNDHPQHDPRLAEFVFEPKAIRVSPEPTSDVIFDVDVWTGFYSANTAAWFALWMGCEPVILCGMDLYQGDKLYCHPYDGPDVPCFHYPLEHHIRPWIEEGRNLLPHVERLRAMSGPLVNVFGQFRNGSGSISADGNAA
;
A
#
# COMPACT_ATOMS: atom_id res chain seq x y z
N MET A 1 -13.58 5.09 15.65
CA MET A 1 -12.61 5.10 14.54
C MET A 1 -11.21 5.06 15.12
N GLN A 2 -10.38 4.11 14.69
CA GLN A 2 -8.95 4.16 15.01
C GLN A 2 -8.32 5.34 14.26
N LYS A 3 -7.36 6.00 14.89
CA LYS A 3 -6.57 7.09 14.29
C LYS A 3 -5.17 6.57 14.01
N LEU A 4 -4.57 7.00 12.91
CA LEU A 4 -3.16 6.75 12.65
C LEU A 4 -2.28 7.45 13.71
N PRO A 5 -1.07 6.94 13.99
CA PRO A 5 -0.09 7.64 14.81
C PRO A 5 0.19 9.05 14.26
N PRO A 6 0.42 10.06 15.12
CA PRO A 6 0.56 11.46 14.71
C PRO A 6 1.76 11.71 13.78
N ASP A 7 2.83 10.92 13.90
CA ASP A 7 4.06 11.07 13.12
C ASP A 7 4.24 9.96 12.07
N CYS A 8 3.14 9.38 11.57
CA CYS A 8 3.22 8.37 10.54
C CYS A 8 3.65 8.96 9.18
N ILE A 9 4.49 8.21 8.47
CA ILE A 9 4.79 8.49 7.07
C ILE A 9 3.62 7.97 6.24
N LEU A 10 2.99 8.86 5.47
CA LEU A 10 1.92 8.50 4.55
C LEU A 10 2.49 8.15 3.17
N ILE A 11 2.15 6.96 2.68
CA ILE A 11 2.54 6.44 1.37
C ILE A 11 1.26 6.16 0.58
N ALA A 12 1.09 6.83 -0.55
CA ALA A 12 -0.01 6.57 -1.47
C ALA A 12 0.39 5.54 -2.53
N VAL A 13 -0.57 4.73 -2.96
CA VAL A 13 -0.40 3.68 -3.99
C VAL A 13 -1.22 3.97 -5.25
N ASN A 14 -2.01 5.04 -5.18
CA ASN A 14 -2.84 5.58 -6.25
C ASN A 14 -3.20 7.03 -5.88
N TYR A 15 -3.76 7.75 -6.85
CA TYR A 15 -4.12 9.15 -6.68
C TYR A 15 -5.31 9.38 -5.74
N HIS A 16 -6.17 8.37 -5.56
CA HIS A 16 -7.38 8.48 -4.76
C HIS A 16 -7.09 8.90 -3.31
N ALA A 17 -5.92 8.54 -2.78
CA ALA A 17 -5.46 8.95 -1.45
C ALA A 17 -5.34 10.48 -1.30
N PHE A 18 -4.97 11.21 -2.35
CA PHE A 18 -4.80 12.67 -2.30
C PHE A 18 -6.11 13.43 -2.10
N HIS A 19 -7.28 12.76 -2.23
CA HIS A 19 -8.56 13.35 -1.88
C HIS A 19 -8.80 13.46 -0.37
N ILE A 20 -8.03 12.73 0.45
CA ILE A 20 -8.27 12.62 1.89
C ILE A 20 -7.03 12.84 2.77
N CYS A 21 -5.83 12.83 2.19
CA CYS A 21 -4.59 13.09 2.92
C CYS A 21 -3.51 13.72 2.02
N GLU A 22 -2.36 14.05 2.63
CA GLU A 22 -1.17 14.59 1.96
C GLU A 22 0.00 13.58 2.11
N PRO A 23 0.09 12.56 1.22
CA PRO A 23 1.16 11.58 1.24
C PRO A 23 2.54 12.20 0.99
N LYS A 24 3.55 11.71 1.71
CA LYS A 24 4.96 12.08 1.46
C LYS A 24 5.53 11.34 0.25
N TYR A 25 5.09 10.10 0.04
CA TYR A 25 5.51 9.24 -1.06
C TYR A 25 4.32 8.83 -1.91
N ILE A 26 4.54 8.69 -3.21
CA ILE A 26 3.63 8.01 -4.14
C ILE A 26 4.36 6.81 -4.74
N VAL A 27 3.79 5.64 -4.59
CA VAL A 27 4.30 4.38 -5.13
C VAL A 27 3.44 3.95 -6.31
N TYR A 28 4.06 3.64 -7.44
CA TYR A 28 3.37 3.18 -8.64
C TYR A 28 4.20 2.12 -9.39
N ASN A 29 3.52 1.08 -9.84
CA ASN A 29 4.09 0.06 -10.73
C ASN A 29 3.68 0.25 -12.20
N ASP A 30 2.65 1.09 -12.42
CA ASP A 30 2.15 1.40 -13.75
C ASP A 30 3.13 2.28 -14.53
N HIS A 31 2.88 2.45 -15.83
CA HIS A 31 3.66 3.27 -16.74
C HIS A 31 2.93 4.60 -17.01
N PRO A 32 3.24 5.70 -16.30
CA PRO A 32 2.49 6.96 -16.39
C PRO A 32 2.45 7.54 -17.81
N GLN A 33 3.48 7.25 -18.63
CA GLN A 33 3.55 7.65 -20.03
C GLN A 33 2.40 7.11 -20.91
N HIS A 34 1.67 6.08 -20.47
CA HIS A 34 0.59 5.46 -21.23
C HIS A 34 -0.82 5.93 -20.82
N ASP A 35 -0.96 6.63 -19.69
CA ASP A 35 -2.23 7.20 -19.23
C ASP A 35 -2.02 8.64 -18.74
N PRO A 36 -2.50 9.66 -19.49
CA PRO A 36 -2.37 11.06 -19.10
C PRO A 36 -2.90 11.37 -17.69
N ARG A 37 -3.94 10.67 -17.21
CA ARG A 37 -4.46 10.86 -15.85
C ARG A 37 -3.46 10.35 -14.83
N LEU A 38 -2.89 9.16 -15.06
CA LEU A 38 -1.85 8.63 -14.19
C LEU A 38 -0.61 9.55 -14.19
N ALA A 39 -0.22 10.10 -15.35
CA ALA A 39 0.87 11.05 -15.45
C ALA A 39 0.63 12.31 -14.59
N GLU A 40 -0.56 12.90 -14.68
CA GLU A 40 -0.96 14.05 -13.85
C GLU A 40 -0.74 13.73 -12.36
N PHE A 41 -1.24 12.59 -11.90
CA PHE A 41 -1.15 12.22 -10.50
C PHE A 41 0.22 11.75 -10.02
N VAL A 42 1.09 11.27 -10.92
CA VAL A 42 2.46 10.90 -10.56
C VAL A 42 3.37 12.11 -10.56
N PHE A 43 3.15 13.08 -11.47
CA PHE A 43 4.09 14.18 -11.70
C PHE A 43 3.67 15.53 -11.11
N GLU A 44 2.39 15.77 -10.87
CA GLU A 44 1.92 17.05 -10.30
C GLU A 44 2.00 17.14 -8.77
N PRO A 45 1.68 16.08 -7.99
CA PRO A 45 1.76 16.18 -6.53
C PRO A 45 3.19 16.39 -6.03
N LYS A 46 3.32 17.11 -4.92
CA LYS A 46 4.60 17.28 -4.19
C LYS A 46 4.95 16.04 -3.34
N ALA A 47 4.86 14.85 -3.93
CA ALA A 47 5.23 13.59 -3.29
C ALA A 47 6.51 13.02 -3.93
N ILE A 48 7.31 12.30 -3.15
CA ILE A 48 8.48 11.59 -3.65
C ILE A 48 8.00 10.35 -4.41
N ARG A 49 8.42 10.22 -5.67
CA ARG A 49 8.00 9.13 -6.58
C ARG A 49 8.83 7.88 -6.34
N VAL A 50 8.18 6.77 -6.08
CA VAL A 50 8.80 5.47 -5.80
C VAL A 50 8.27 4.45 -6.80
N SER A 51 9.14 3.90 -7.64
CA SER A 51 8.75 2.99 -8.71
C SER A 51 9.96 2.17 -9.18
N PRO A 52 9.76 0.96 -9.74
CA PRO A 52 10.81 0.30 -10.52
C PRO A 52 11.18 1.06 -11.80
N GLU A 53 10.37 2.03 -12.24
CA GLU A 53 10.56 2.77 -13.49
C GLU A 53 11.61 3.90 -13.35
N PRO A 54 12.28 4.31 -14.45
CA PRO A 54 13.25 5.42 -14.45
C PRO A 54 12.69 6.77 -14.03
N THR A 55 11.36 6.91 -13.99
CA THR A 55 10.67 8.12 -13.53
C THR A 55 10.60 8.24 -12.01
N SER A 56 11.11 7.25 -11.27
CA SER A 56 11.22 7.30 -9.81
C SER A 56 12.27 8.31 -9.34
N ASP A 57 11.99 8.96 -8.21
CA ASP A 57 12.96 9.76 -7.46
C ASP A 57 13.88 8.89 -6.57
N VAL A 58 13.54 7.61 -6.42
CA VAL A 58 14.27 6.62 -5.61
C VAL A 58 14.84 5.55 -6.53
N ILE A 59 16.15 5.32 -6.44
CA ILE A 59 16.81 4.25 -7.20
C ILE A 59 16.80 3.00 -6.34
N PHE A 60 16.21 1.92 -6.87
CA PHE A 60 16.33 0.60 -6.27
C PHE A 60 17.64 -0.06 -6.72
N ASP A 61 18.59 -0.18 -5.80
CA ASP A 61 19.87 -0.88 -5.97
C ASP A 61 19.87 -2.29 -5.35
N VAL A 62 18.69 -2.76 -4.97
CA VAL A 62 18.42 -4.08 -4.39
C VAL A 62 17.25 -4.75 -5.11
N ASP A 63 17.09 -6.06 -4.93
CA ASP A 63 15.94 -6.79 -5.45
C ASP A 63 14.65 -6.32 -4.77
N VAL A 64 13.71 -5.83 -5.58
CA VAL A 64 12.42 -5.31 -5.12
C VAL A 64 11.31 -6.27 -5.48
N TRP A 65 10.45 -6.56 -4.50
CA TRP A 65 9.19 -7.22 -4.78
C TRP A 65 8.14 -6.19 -5.19
N THR A 66 7.86 -6.12 -6.49
CA THR A 66 6.83 -5.24 -7.03
C THR A 66 5.42 -5.83 -6.92
N GLY A 67 5.32 -7.16 -6.79
CA GLY A 67 4.05 -7.89 -6.70
C GLY A 67 3.09 -7.59 -7.86
N PHE A 68 1.79 -7.69 -7.56
CA PHE A 68 0.72 -7.52 -8.56
C PHE A 68 0.14 -6.10 -8.58
N TYR A 69 0.15 -5.41 -7.45
CA TYR A 69 -0.33 -4.03 -7.31
C TYR A 69 0.77 -3.13 -6.75
N SER A 70 0.68 -1.82 -7.03
CA SER A 70 1.54 -0.79 -6.41
C SER A 70 1.55 -0.86 -4.87
N ALA A 71 0.48 -1.40 -4.26
CA ALA A 71 0.42 -1.66 -2.83
C ALA A 71 1.44 -2.70 -2.33
N ASN A 72 1.80 -3.69 -3.15
CA ASN A 72 2.83 -4.66 -2.81
C ASN A 72 4.21 -3.99 -2.73
N THR A 73 4.58 -3.22 -3.75
CA THR A 73 5.79 -2.40 -3.76
C THR A 73 5.84 -1.42 -2.60
N ALA A 74 4.71 -0.79 -2.27
CA ALA A 74 4.64 0.16 -1.17
C ALA A 74 4.87 -0.49 0.19
N ALA A 75 4.32 -1.70 0.40
CA ALA A 75 4.57 -2.47 1.60
C ALA A 75 6.05 -2.86 1.70
N TRP A 76 6.65 -3.33 0.60
CA TRP A 76 8.08 -3.64 0.54
C TRP A 76 8.93 -2.41 0.87
N PHE A 77 8.63 -1.28 0.23
CA PHE A 77 9.38 -0.03 0.39
C PHE A 77 9.29 0.52 1.82
N ALA A 78 8.10 0.50 2.42
CA ALA A 78 7.91 0.94 3.81
C ALA A 78 8.73 0.09 4.79
N LEU A 79 8.73 -1.23 4.60
CA LEU A 79 9.48 -2.14 5.45
C LEU A 79 11.00 -2.01 5.23
N TRP A 80 11.44 -1.82 3.98
CA TRP A 80 12.84 -1.55 3.63
C TRP A 80 13.36 -0.24 4.23
N MET A 81 12.53 0.82 4.27
CA MET A 81 12.83 2.06 4.99
C MET A 81 12.91 1.89 6.53
N GLY A 82 12.61 0.69 7.05
CA GLY A 82 12.64 0.40 8.48
C GLY A 82 11.42 0.89 9.25
N CYS A 83 10.30 1.18 8.59
CA CYS A 83 9.08 1.61 9.27
C CYS A 83 8.53 0.51 10.19
N GLU A 84 8.07 0.91 11.39
CA GLU A 84 7.43 0.01 12.34
C GLU A 84 6.39 0.77 13.19
N PRO A 85 5.11 0.34 13.21
CA PRO A 85 4.50 -0.65 12.32
C PRO A 85 4.30 -0.09 10.90
N VAL A 86 4.12 -0.99 9.92
CA VAL A 86 3.58 -0.62 8.60
C VAL A 86 2.09 -0.95 8.59
N ILE A 87 1.24 0.05 8.36
CA ILE A 87 -0.22 -0.07 8.47
C ILE A 87 -0.84 0.06 7.08
N LEU A 88 -1.44 -1.02 6.60
CA LEU A 88 -2.19 -1.06 5.34
C LEU A 88 -3.58 -0.45 5.54
N CYS A 89 -3.90 0.59 4.77
CA CYS A 89 -5.15 1.34 4.84
C CYS A 89 -5.85 1.35 3.46
N GLY A 90 -7.18 1.36 3.45
CA GLY A 90 -7.96 1.39 2.19
C GLY A 90 -7.81 0.10 1.35
N MET A 91 -7.43 -1.01 1.98
CA MET A 91 -7.22 -2.29 1.31
C MET A 91 -8.53 -3.10 1.24
N ASP A 92 -9.55 -2.51 0.63
CA ASP A 92 -10.84 -3.17 0.42
C ASP A 92 -10.80 -4.15 -0.75
N LEU A 93 -9.72 -4.15 -1.54
CA LEU A 93 -9.45 -5.08 -2.64
C LEU A 93 -10.61 -5.16 -3.65
N TYR A 94 -11.20 -4.00 -3.96
CA TYR A 94 -12.37 -3.85 -4.82
C TYR A 94 -13.59 -4.67 -4.37
N GLN A 95 -13.65 -5.02 -3.09
CA GLN A 95 -14.80 -5.69 -2.51
C GLN A 95 -15.77 -4.66 -1.92
N GLY A 96 -17.05 -4.86 -2.22
CA GLY A 96 -18.15 -4.04 -1.70
C GLY A 96 -18.74 -3.07 -2.72
N ASP A 97 -19.67 -2.24 -2.25
CA ASP A 97 -20.52 -1.42 -3.12
C ASP A 97 -19.83 -0.17 -3.69
N LYS A 98 -18.66 0.20 -3.15
CA LYS A 98 -17.89 1.38 -3.56
C LYS A 98 -16.45 1.00 -3.83
N LEU A 99 -15.94 1.40 -4.99
CA LEU A 99 -14.56 1.14 -5.41
C LEU A 99 -13.57 2.09 -4.74
N TYR A 100 -13.95 3.37 -4.57
CA TYR A 100 -13.08 4.43 -4.09
C TYR A 100 -13.78 5.33 -3.06
N CYS A 101 -12.99 6.10 -2.33
CA CYS A 101 -13.46 7.03 -1.30
C CYS A 101 -14.15 8.30 -1.86
N HIS A 102 -14.11 8.49 -3.18
CA HIS A 102 -14.74 9.58 -3.91
C HIS A 102 -15.49 9.05 -5.14
N PRO A 103 -16.39 9.84 -5.76
CA PRO A 103 -17.01 9.46 -7.03
C PRO A 103 -15.95 9.13 -8.08
N TYR A 104 -16.12 8.02 -8.79
CA TYR A 104 -15.24 7.57 -9.85
C TYR A 104 -16.07 7.35 -11.11
N ASP A 105 -15.70 8.06 -12.17
CA ASP A 105 -16.32 8.05 -13.50
C ASP A 105 -15.38 7.46 -14.56
N GLY A 106 -14.26 6.87 -14.13
CA GLY A 106 -13.31 6.21 -15.01
C GLY A 106 -13.84 4.89 -15.56
N PRO A 107 -13.09 4.27 -16.49
CA PRO A 107 -13.51 3.02 -17.10
C PRO A 107 -13.62 1.91 -16.06
N ASP A 108 -14.60 1.04 -16.28
CA ASP A 108 -14.69 -0.25 -15.60
C ASP A 108 -13.59 -1.17 -16.16
N VAL A 109 -12.69 -1.63 -15.30
CA VAL A 109 -11.52 -2.43 -15.70
C VAL A 109 -11.61 -3.85 -15.13
N PRO A 110 -11.02 -4.86 -15.80
CA PRO A 110 -11.20 -6.25 -15.42
C PRO A 110 -10.87 -6.57 -13.96
N CYS A 111 -9.87 -5.90 -13.38
CA CYS A 111 -9.44 -6.18 -12.01
C CYS A 111 -10.51 -5.86 -10.95
N PHE A 112 -11.50 -5.01 -11.24
CA PHE A 112 -12.61 -4.74 -10.32
C PHE A 112 -13.54 -5.94 -10.13
N HIS A 113 -13.48 -6.92 -11.03
CA HIS A 113 -14.36 -8.09 -11.06
C HIS A 113 -13.64 -9.38 -10.67
N TYR A 114 -12.37 -9.30 -10.31
CA TYR A 114 -11.62 -10.49 -9.90
C TYR A 114 -12.14 -10.99 -8.55
N PRO A 115 -12.15 -12.32 -8.33
CA PRO A 115 -12.50 -12.87 -7.02
C PRO A 115 -11.49 -12.40 -5.98
N LEU A 116 -11.95 -12.17 -4.75
CA LEU A 116 -11.12 -11.72 -3.62
C LEU A 116 -9.79 -12.49 -3.49
N GLU A 117 -9.84 -13.81 -3.68
CA GLU A 117 -8.65 -14.67 -3.63
C GLU A 117 -7.56 -14.21 -4.59
N HIS A 118 -7.91 -13.74 -5.79
CA HIS A 118 -6.94 -13.25 -6.77
C HIS A 118 -6.17 -12.02 -6.25
N HIS A 119 -6.84 -11.14 -5.50
CA HIS A 119 -6.19 -9.97 -4.90
C HIS A 119 -5.33 -10.32 -3.69
N ILE A 120 -5.73 -11.34 -2.92
CA ILE A 120 -5.04 -11.75 -1.70
C ILE A 120 -3.84 -12.64 -2.01
N ARG A 121 -3.91 -13.49 -3.03
CA ARG A 121 -2.91 -14.52 -3.33
C ARG A 121 -1.46 -14.00 -3.36
N PRO A 122 -1.13 -12.87 -4.02
CA PRO A 122 0.24 -12.35 -4.00
C PRO A 122 0.76 -12.04 -2.59
N TRP A 123 -0.09 -11.58 -1.67
CA TRP A 123 0.29 -11.32 -0.28
C TRP A 123 0.63 -12.58 0.50
N ILE A 124 -0.05 -13.70 0.20
CA ILE A 124 0.13 -14.97 0.90
C ILE A 124 1.30 -15.76 0.32
N GLU A 125 1.38 -15.90 -1.00
CA GLU A 125 2.33 -16.79 -1.67
C GLU A 125 3.72 -16.16 -1.79
N GLU A 126 3.78 -14.86 -2.13
CA GLU A 126 5.04 -14.15 -2.38
C GLU A 126 5.38 -13.23 -1.21
N GLY A 127 4.43 -12.39 -0.79
CA GLY A 127 4.66 -11.33 0.19
C GLY A 127 5.25 -11.84 1.51
N ARG A 128 4.80 -13.01 2.00
CA ARG A 128 5.35 -13.62 3.22
C ARG A 128 6.85 -13.92 3.16
N ASN A 129 7.39 -14.16 1.98
CA ASN A 129 8.79 -14.55 1.77
C ASN A 129 9.64 -13.38 1.26
N LEU A 130 9.04 -12.43 0.54
CA LEU A 130 9.75 -11.35 -0.14
C LEU A 130 9.65 -9.99 0.56
N LEU A 131 8.69 -9.81 1.46
CA LEU A 131 8.64 -8.61 2.30
C LEU A 131 9.69 -8.69 3.41
N PRO A 132 10.60 -7.71 3.53
CA PRO A 132 11.51 -7.66 4.68
C PRO A 132 10.70 -7.40 5.95
N HIS A 133 11.02 -8.07 7.07
CA HIS A 133 10.36 -7.85 8.37
C HIS A 133 8.81 -7.87 8.30
N VAL A 134 8.24 -8.84 7.57
CA VAL A 134 6.79 -8.93 7.30
C VAL A 134 5.94 -8.93 8.58
N GLU A 135 6.50 -9.36 9.71
CA GLU A 135 5.87 -9.33 11.04
C GLU A 135 5.48 -7.92 11.50
N ARG A 136 6.04 -6.86 10.90
CA ARG A 136 5.71 -5.45 11.17
C ARG A 136 4.48 -4.94 10.42
N LEU A 137 3.99 -5.71 9.44
CA LEU A 137 2.85 -5.33 8.61
C LEU A 137 1.54 -5.64 9.33
N ARG A 138 0.62 -4.67 9.36
CA ARG A 138 -0.74 -4.81 9.91
C ARG A 138 -1.74 -4.20 8.95
N ALA A 139 -2.99 -4.70 8.96
CA ALA A 139 -4.08 -4.05 8.24
C ALA A 139 -4.97 -3.24 9.19
N MET A 140 -5.36 -2.04 8.78
CA MET A 140 -6.33 -1.24 9.53
C MET A 140 -7.72 -1.89 9.51
N SER A 141 -8.11 -2.37 8.32
CA SER A 141 -9.41 -2.96 8.03
C SER A 141 -9.35 -3.82 6.77
N GLY A 142 -10.48 -4.45 6.43
CA GLY A 142 -10.65 -5.18 5.17
C GLY A 142 -10.08 -6.60 5.19
N PRO A 143 -10.08 -7.28 4.03
CA PRO A 143 -9.74 -8.70 3.95
C PRO A 143 -8.31 -9.04 4.41
N LEU A 144 -7.36 -8.12 4.26
CA LEU A 144 -5.96 -8.33 4.66
C LEU A 144 -5.76 -8.43 6.18
N VAL A 145 -6.76 -8.10 7.00
CA VAL A 145 -6.75 -8.39 8.44
C VAL A 145 -6.55 -9.88 8.71
N ASN A 146 -7.11 -10.76 7.87
CA ASN A 146 -6.94 -12.21 8.01
C ASN A 146 -5.55 -12.70 7.60
N VAL A 147 -4.75 -11.86 6.92
CA VAL A 147 -3.40 -12.20 6.45
C VAL A 147 -2.33 -11.70 7.42
N PHE A 148 -2.46 -10.44 7.87
CA PHE A 148 -1.42 -9.74 8.64
C PHE A 148 -1.83 -9.37 10.07
N GLY A 149 -3.09 -9.62 10.44
CA GLY A 149 -3.66 -9.16 11.71
C GLY A 149 -4.10 -7.69 11.66
N GLN A 150 -5.07 -7.36 12.51
CA GLN A 150 -5.59 -6.01 12.60
C GLN A 150 -4.67 -5.11 13.43
N PHE A 151 -4.43 -3.89 12.96
CA PHE A 151 -3.82 -2.85 13.77
C PHE A 151 -4.73 -2.47 14.95
N ARG A 152 -4.12 -2.20 16.11
CA ARG A 152 -4.81 -1.77 17.34
C ARG A 152 -3.99 -0.69 18.02
N ASN A 153 -4.59 0.49 18.20
CA ASN A 153 -3.98 1.56 19.01
C ASN A 153 -3.87 1.10 20.47
N GLY A 154 -2.64 0.95 21.00
CA GLY A 154 -2.41 0.68 22.42
C GLY A 154 -1.36 -0.38 22.76
N SER A 155 -0.84 -1.14 21.80
CA SER A 155 0.30 -2.04 22.03
C SER A 155 1.60 -1.33 21.66
N GLY A 156 2.23 -0.65 22.63
CA GLY A 156 3.61 -0.21 22.49
C GLY A 156 4.52 -1.41 22.26
N SER A 157 5.54 -1.24 21.40
CA SER A 157 6.63 -2.19 21.11
C SER A 157 6.23 -3.68 21.10
N ILE A 158 6.21 -4.29 19.91
CA ILE A 158 6.27 -5.74 19.80
C ILE A 158 7.65 -6.15 20.38
N SER A 159 7.68 -6.65 21.62
CA SER A 159 8.87 -7.34 22.10
C SER A 159 9.07 -8.58 21.23
N ALA A 160 10.32 -8.96 21.00
CA ALA A 160 10.68 -10.12 20.17
C ALA A 160 10.09 -11.46 20.66
N ASP A 161 9.41 -11.45 21.80
CA ASP A 161 8.84 -12.61 22.49
C ASP A 161 7.31 -12.53 22.60
N GLY A 162 6.61 -12.27 21.50
CA GLY A 162 5.22 -12.74 21.25
C GLY A 162 4.10 -12.50 22.27
N ASN A 163 4.33 -11.77 23.36
CA ASN A 163 3.36 -11.52 24.41
C ASN A 163 3.22 -10.01 24.60
N ALA A 164 2.06 -9.50 24.19
CA ALA A 164 1.66 -8.14 24.48
C ALA A 164 1.45 -7.98 25.99
N ALA A 165 2.03 -6.91 26.55
CA ALA A 165 1.69 -6.38 27.86
C ALA A 165 0.46 -5.45 27.76
#